data_AF-A0A920TG37-F1
#
_entry.id   AF-A0A920TG37-F1
#
_cell.length_a   1.000
_cell.length_b   1.000
_cell.length_c   1.000
_cell.angle_alpha   90.00
_cell.angle_beta   90.00
_cell.angle_gamma   90.00
#
_symmetry.space_group_name_H-M   'P 1'
#
loop_
_entity.id
_entity.type
_entity.pdbx_description
1 polymer ?
#
loop_
_entity_poly.entity_id
_entity_poly.type
_entity_poly.pdbx_seq_one_letter_code
_entity_poly.pdbx_strand_id
1 'polypeptide(L)'
;MATKWYVEQILESGCAFVNCVPVFIASQDYWPERFREHGVPIIGDDIKSQVGATITHRVLANLFRERGVHLDRTYQLNFGGNMDFYNMLERERLESKKISKTQSVTSQLPYDLGDDNVQWVLAIMFRG
;
A
#
# COMPACT_ATOMS: atom_id res chain seq x y z
N MET A 1 -1.50 -20.43 5.31
CA MET A 1 -1.60 -19.61 4.07
C MET A 1 -0.43 -19.94 3.18
N ALA A 2 -0.68 -20.20 1.89
CA ALA A 2 0.33 -20.63 0.91
C ALA A 2 1.58 -19.73 0.87
N THR A 3 1.43 -18.41 1.02
CA THR A 3 2.55 -17.44 1.03
C THR A 3 3.62 -17.78 2.06
N LYS A 4 3.24 -18.08 3.31
CA LYS A 4 4.21 -18.41 4.38
C LYS A 4 5.00 -19.68 4.06
N TRP A 5 4.35 -20.67 3.43
CA TRP A 5 5.02 -21.90 3.00
C TRP A 5 6.04 -21.60 1.89
N TYR A 6 5.67 -20.83 0.87
CA TYR A 6 6.61 -20.44 -0.19
C TYR A 6 7.78 -19.60 0.33
N VAL A 7 7.54 -18.69 1.27
CA VAL A 7 8.61 -17.89 1.89
C VAL A 7 9.62 -18.77 2.62
N GLU A 8 9.15 -19.81 3.32
CA GLU A 8 10.05 -20.80 3.96
C GLU A 8 10.92 -21.50 2.91
N GLN A 9 10.33 -21.95 1.80
CA GLN A 9 11.10 -22.63 0.74
C GLN A 9 12.13 -21.70 0.07
N ILE A 10 11.79 -20.42 -0.10
CA ILE A 10 12.71 -19.41 -0.63
C ILE A 10 13.88 -19.20 0.32
N LEU A 11 13.61 -19.07 1.62
CA LEU A 11 14.63 -18.92 2.65
C LEU A 11 15.55 -20.15 2.72
N GLU A 12 14.99 -21.37 2.71
CA GLU A 12 15.75 -22.63 2.71
C GLU A 12 16.65 -22.75 1.47
N SER A 13 16.20 -22.23 0.32
CA SER A 13 16.99 -22.24 -0.92
C SER A 13 18.12 -21.18 -0.95
N GLY A 14 18.22 -20.31 0.06
CA GLY A 14 19.20 -19.22 0.09
C GLY A 14 18.92 -18.12 -0.95
N CYS A 15 17.67 -17.96 -1.36
CA CYS A 15 17.26 -16.93 -2.31
C CYS A 15 16.82 -15.64 -1.62
N ALA A 16 17.08 -14.50 -2.26
CA ALA A 16 16.45 -13.23 -1.91
C ALA A 16 14.93 -13.28 -2.17
N PHE A 17 14.15 -12.57 -1.35
CA PHE A 17 12.69 -12.51 -1.51
C PHE A 17 12.18 -11.08 -1.70
N VAL A 18 11.30 -10.90 -2.69
CA VAL A 18 10.60 -9.64 -2.95
C VAL A 18 9.09 -9.88 -2.85
N ASN A 19 8.46 -9.32 -1.82
CA ASN A 19 7.04 -9.49 -1.57
C ASN A 19 6.21 -8.38 -2.23
N CYS A 20 5.55 -8.73 -3.34
CA CYS A 20 4.62 -7.85 -4.04
C CYS A 20 3.14 -8.11 -3.69
N VAL A 21 2.86 -8.97 -2.70
CA VAL A 21 1.49 -9.25 -2.26
C VAL A 21 1.19 -8.61 -0.90
N PRO A 22 -0.07 -8.33 -0.55
CA PRO A 22 -0.43 -7.62 0.68
C PRO A 22 -0.42 -8.52 1.93
N VAL A 23 0.34 -9.61 1.90
CA VAL A 23 0.53 -10.47 3.07
C VAL A 23 1.74 -9.93 3.83
N PHE A 24 1.58 -9.66 5.12
CA PHE A 24 2.67 -9.15 5.94
C PHE A 24 3.76 -10.22 6.14
N ILE A 25 4.91 -10.01 5.53
CA ILE A 25 6.10 -10.85 5.63
C ILE A 25 7.28 -9.97 6.04
N ALA A 26 7.68 -9.03 5.18
CA ALA A 26 8.83 -8.16 5.42
C ALA A 26 8.58 -7.14 6.55
N SER A 27 7.32 -6.83 6.85
CA SER A 27 6.96 -5.90 7.93
C SER A 27 6.73 -6.57 9.29
N GLN A 28 6.83 -7.90 9.41
CA GLN A 28 6.65 -8.64 10.67
C GLN A 28 7.98 -9.22 11.13
N ASP A 29 8.41 -8.90 12.36
CA ASP A 29 9.74 -9.24 12.91
C ASP A 29 10.20 -10.69 12.68
N TYR A 30 9.28 -11.65 12.66
CA TYR A 30 9.58 -13.07 12.47
C TYR A 30 10.37 -13.38 11.18
N TRP A 31 10.01 -12.82 10.03
CA TRP A 31 10.66 -13.17 8.76
C TRP A 31 11.97 -12.41 8.52
N PRO A 32 12.05 -11.07 8.71
CA PRO A 32 13.29 -10.33 8.55
C PRO A 32 14.45 -10.86 9.39
N GLU A 33 14.19 -11.31 10.62
CA GLU A 33 15.25 -11.89 11.46
C GLU A 33 15.80 -13.17 10.83
N ARG A 34 14.94 -14.06 10.37
CA ARG A 34 15.37 -15.31 9.73
C ARG A 34 16.11 -15.07 8.42
N PHE A 35 15.65 -14.12 7.59
CA PHE A 35 16.37 -13.73 6.37
C PHE A 35 17.77 -13.17 6.68
N ARG A 36 17.89 -12.38 7.77
CA ARG A 36 19.18 -11.86 8.25
C ARG A 36 20.12 -12.97 8.71
N GLU A 37 19.63 -13.94 9.48
CA GLU A 37 20.41 -15.11 9.92
C GLU A 37 20.95 -15.94 8.74
N HIS A 38 20.17 -16.05 7.66
CA HIS A 38 20.55 -16.78 6.45
C HIS A 38 21.39 -15.93 5.48
N GLY A 39 21.67 -14.66 5.81
CA GLY A 39 22.48 -13.76 4.98
C GLY A 39 21.84 -13.36 3.65
N VAL A 40 20.51 -13.46 3.52
CA VAL A 40 19.77 -13.19 2.28
C VAL A 40 18.80 -12.01 2.47
N PRO A 41 18.63 -11.13 1.47
CA PRO A 41 17.79 -9.95 1.61
C PRO A 41 16.31 -10.27 1.43
N ILE A 42 15.47 -9.48 2.11
CA ILE A 42 14.01 -9.46 1.95
C ILE A 42 13.52 -8.02 1.71
N ILE A 43 12.62 -7.85 0.75
CA ILE A 43 11.98 -6.56 0.41
C ILE A 43 10.47 -6.73 0.40
N GLY A 44 9.72 -5.79 0.97
CA GLY A 44 8.24 -5.83 1.04
C GLY A 44 7.69 -4.94 2.16
N ASP A 45 6.41 -5.00 2.48
CA ASP A 45 5.33 -5.72 1.79
C ASP A 45 4.57 -4.78 0.82
N ASP A 46 3.79 -5.35 -0.10
CA ASP A 46 2.92 -4.62 -1.04
C ASP A 46 3.63 -3.44 -1.73
N ILE A 47 4.57 -3.76 -2.64
CA ILE A 47 5.35 -2.75 -3.36
C ILE A 47 4.43 -1.71 -4.00
N LYS A 48 4.66 -0.44 -3.65
CA LYS A 48 3.90 0.69 -4.19
C LYS A 48 4.06 0.75 -5.70
N SER A 49 2.94 0.89 -6.41
CA SER A 49 2.96 1.15 -7.85
C SER A 49 3.80 2.40 -8.15
N GLN A 50 4.65 2.31 -9.17
CA GLN A 50 5.50 3.43 -9.62
C GLN A 50 4.65 4.60 -10.11
N VAL A 51 3.52 4.32 -10.75
CA VAL A 51 2.55 5.30 -11.23
C VAL A 51 1.15 4.87 -10.81
N GLY A 52 0.35 5.81 -10.31
CA GLY A 52 -1.01 5.53 -9.87
C GLY A 52 -1.62 6.69 -9.08
N ALA A 53 -2.87 6.53 -8.70
CA ALA A 53 -3.62 7.61 -8.06
C ALA A 53 -2.96 8.12 -6.76
N THR A 54 -2.34 7.25 -5.96
CA THR A 54 -1.72 7.65 -4.69
C THR A 54 -0.46 8.50 -4.87
N ILE A 55 0.45 8.14 -5.78
CA ILE A 55 1.66 8.96 -6.02
C ILE A 55 1.29 10.31 -6.65
N THR A 56 0.35 10.32 -7.60
CA THR A 56 -0.16 11.55 -8.22
C THR A 56 -0.79 12.46 -7.18
N HIS A 57 -1.65 11.91 -6.31
CA HIS A 57 -2.30 12.67 -5.25
C HIS A 57 -1.27 13.26 -4.27
N ARG A 58 -0.25 12.49 -3.89
CA ARG A 58 0.83 12.97 -3.02
C ARG A 58 1.59 14.15 -3.64
N VAL A 59 1.94 14.05 -4.92
CA VAL A 59 2.65 15.11 -5.64
C VAL A 59 1.81 16.39 -5.72
N LEU A 60 0.51 16.26 -6.00
CA LEU A 60 -0.40 17.41 -6.04
C LEU A 60 -0.59 18.07 -4.67
N ALA A 61 -0.79 17.29 -3.61
CA ALA A 61 -0.92 17.82 -2.24
C ALA A 61 0.36 18.58 -1.81
N ASN A 62 1.53 18.02 -2.12
CA ASN A 62 2.82 18.67 -1.86
C ASN A 62 2.97 19.98 -2.65
N LEU A 63 2.60 19.98 -3.93
CA LEU A 63 2.64 21.17 -4.78
C LEU A 63 1.72 22.27 -4.25
N PHE A 64 0.49 21.94 -3.83
CA PHE A 64 -0.43 22.92 -3.25
C PHE A 64 0.15 23.56 -1.99
N ARG A 65 0.72 22.75 -1.09
CA ARG A 65 1.44 23.25 0.09
C ARG A 65 2.56 24.23 -0.30
N GLU A 66 3.42 23.85 -1.25
CA GLU A 66 4.54 24.68 -1.70
C GLU A 66 4.09 26.00 -2.34
N ARG A 67 2.88 26.05 -2.91
CA ARG A 67 2.28 27.26 -3.47
C ARG A 67 1.49 28.08 -2.45
N GLY A 68 1.44 27.66 -1.19
CA GLY A 68 0.66 28.34 -0.14
C GLY A 68 -0.85 28.14 -0.28
N VAL A 69 -1.28 27.16 -1.06
CA VAL A 69 -2.70 26.79 -1.19
C VAL A 69 -3.10 25.92 0.00
N HIS A 70 -4.13 26.35 0.73
CA HIS A 70 -4.72 25.55 1.79
C HIS A 70 -5.66 24.51 1.18
N LEU A 71 -5.38 23.23 1.45
CA LEU A 71 -6.21 22.11 1.05
C LEU A 71 -7.23 21.84 2.17
N ASP A 72 -8.51 22.07 1.90
CA ASP A 72 -9.60 21.82 2.85
C ASP A 72 -10.10 20.37 2.82
N ARG A 73 -10.17 19.78 1.63
CA ARG A 73 -10.72 18.44 1.38
C ARG A 73 -10.06 17.79 0.18
N THR A 74 -9.93 16.48 0.21
CA THR A 74 -9.46 15.71 -0.93
C THR A 74 -10.03 14.30 -0.94
N TYR A 75 -10.13 13.72 -2.14
CA TYR A 75 -10.57 12.34 -2.29
C TYR A 75 -9.81 11.62 -3.40
N GLN A 76 -9.62 10.31 -3.24
CA GLN A 76 -9.03 9.44 -4.23
C GLN A 76 -10.03 8.34 -4.58
N LEU A 77 -10.51 8.38 -5.82
CA LEU A 77 -11.43 7.38 -6.37
C LEU A 77 -10.67 6.44 -7.31
N ASN A 78 -10.72 5.13 -7.04
CA ASN A 78 -10.02 4.12 -7.85
C ASN A 78 -11.05 3.23 -8.51
N PHE A 79 -11.05 3.20 -9.84
CA PHE A 79 -11.89 2.32 -10.64
C PHE A 79 -11.09 1.17 -11.24
N GLY A 80 -11.68 -0.02 -11.27
CA GLY A 80 -11.11 -1.15 -11.99
C GLY A 80 -12.03 -2.37 -12.03
N GLY A 81 -11.66 -3.35 -12.84
CA GLY A 81 -12.48 -4.53 -13.14
C GLY A 81 -11.69 -5.80 -13.40
N ASN A 82 -10.44 -5.88 -12.91
CA ASN A 82 -9.61 -7.08 -13.03
C ASN A 82 -9.66 -7.92 -11.74
N MET A 83 -8.98 -9.08 -11.74
CA MET A 83 -8.97 -10.00 -10.58
C MET A 83 -8.28 -9.41 -9.34
N ASP A 84 -7.37 -8.46 -9.49
CA ASP A 84 -6.78 -7.74 -8.36
C ASP A 84 -7.83 -6.85 -7.67
N PHE A 85 -8.65 -6.12 -8.43
CA PHE A 85 -9.79 -5.37 -7.87
C PHE A 85 -10.83 -6.29 -7.23
N TYR A 86 -11.06 -7.48 -7.78
CA TYR A 86 -11.92 -8.50 -7.15
C TYR A 86 -11.35 -8.93 -5.79
N ASN A 87 -10.05 -9.21 -5.71
CA ASN A 87 -9.39 -9.55 -4.45
C ASN A 87 -9.37 -8.38 -3.44
N MET A 88 -9.57 -7.14 -3.89
CA MET A 88 -9.76 -5.97 -3.00
C MET A 88 -11.16 -5.88 -2.39
N LEU A 89 -12.09 -6.81 -2.68
CA LEU A 89 -13.36 -6.93 -1.95
C LEU A 89 -13.18 -7.47 -0.52
N GLU A 90 -12.02 -8.06 -0.19
CA GLU A 90 -11.69 -8.49 1.16
C GLU A 90 -11.61 -7.27 2.11
N ARG A 91 -12.58 -7.17 3.04
CA ARG A 91 -12.74 -6.02 3.95
C ARG A 91 -11.49 -5.74 4.80
N GLU A 92 -10.80 -6.76 5.29
CA GLU A 92 -9.58 -6.57 6.12
C GLU A 92 -8.45 -5.88 5.34
N ARG A 93 -8.32 -6.18 4.04
CA ARG A 93 -7.33 -5.54 3.17
C ARG A 93 -7.70 -4.09 2.85
N LEU A 94 -8.99 -3.79 2.77
CA LEU A 94 -9.48 -2.44 2.50
C LEU A 94 -9.13 -1.48 3.64
N GLU A 95 -9.29 -1.89 4.90
CA GLU A 95 -8.98 -1.05 6.06
C GLU A 95 -7.50 -0.68 6.11
N SER A 96 -6.62 -1.67 5.99
CA SER A 96 -5.17 -1.46 5.99
C SER A 96 -4.72 -0.55 4.83
N LYS A 97 -5.30 -0.75 3.63
CA LYS A 97 -5.00 0.09 2.46
C LYS A 97 -5.55 1.51 2.60
N LYS A 98 -6.72 1.69 3.23
CA LYS A 98 -7.29 3.00 3.50
C LYS A 98 -6.35 3.81 4.39
N ILE A 99 -5.91 3.24 5.50
CA ILE A 99 -4.98 3.89 6.44
C ILE A 99 -3.68 4.29 5.73
N SER A 100 -3.03 3.34 5.03
CA SER A 100 -1.77 3.57 4.32
C SER A 100 -1.88 4.68 3.25
N LYS A 101 -3.00 4.74 2.52
CA LYS A 101 -3.22 5.75 1.47
C LYS A 101 -3.58 7.12 2.04
N THR A 102 -4.38 7.18 3.10
CA THR A 102 -4.66 8.44 3.81
C THR A 102 -3.39 9.05 4.37
N GLN A 103 -2.58 8.26 5.09
CA GLN A 103 -1.29 8.70 5.65
C GLN A 103 -0.31 9.17 4.58
N SER A 104 -0.32 8.54 3.40
CA SER A 104 0.55 8.95 2.29
C SER A 104 0.29 10.37 1.80
N VAL A 105 -0.93 10.89 1.98
CA VAL A 105 -1.30 12.26 1.57
C VAL A 105 -1.18 13.22 2.75
N THR A 106 -1.70 12.87 3.93
CA THR A 106 -1.67 13.74 5.12
C THR A 106 -0.25 14.03 5.59
N SER A 107 0.68 13.08 5.42
CA SER A 107 2.12 13.30 5.68
C SER A 107 2.76 14.40 4.85
N GLN A 108 2.11 14.85 3.76
CA GLN A 108 2.62 15.97 2.96
C GLN A 108 2.17 17.32 3.52
N LEU A 109 1.21 17.38 4.42
CA LEU A 109 0.63 18.63 4.91
C LEU A 109 1.14 18.95 6.31
N PRO A 110 1.37 20.24 6.64
CA PRO A 110 1.86 20.63 7.97
C PRO A 110 0.74 20.73 9.02
N TYR A 111 -0.50 20.35 8.67
CA TYR A 111 -1.68 20.43 9.52
C TYR A 111 -2.54 19.18 9.33
N ASP A 112 -3.39 18.91 10.30
CA ASP A 112 -4.37 17.83 10.23
C ASP A 112 -5.58 18.28 9.40
N LEU A 113 -5.92 17.48 8.37
CA LEU A 113 -7.12 17.66 7.56
C LEU A 113 -8.37 17.15 8.29
N GLY A 114 -8.23 16.25 9.26
CA GLY A 114 -9.32 15.46 9.83
C GLY A 114 -9.74 14.30 8.93
N ASP A 115 -10.06 13.16 9.55
CA ASP A 115 -10.32 11.90 8.86
C ASP A 115 -11.47 11.97 7.85
N ASP A 116 -12.48 12.81 8.10
CA ASP A 116 -13.65 12.98 7.23
C ASP A 116 -13.35 13.76 5.94
N ASN A 117 -12.26 14.51 5.91
CA ASN A 117 -11.87 15.36 4.79
C ASN A 117 -10.89 14.67 3.81
N VAL A 118 -10.46 13.43 4.11
CA VAL A 118 -9.65 12.59 3.21
C VAL A 118 -10.39 11.31 2.88
N GLN A 119 -11.02 11.27 1.71
CA GLN A 119 -11.83 10.12 1.32
C GLN A 119 -11.10 9.21 0.33
N TRP A 120 -11.01 7.92 0.64
CA TRP A 120 -10.54 6.91 -0.29
C TRP A 120 -11.72 6.01 -0.68
N VAL A 121 -12.02 5.96 -1.99
CA VAL A 121 -13.16 5.21 -2.52
C VAL A 121 -12.66 4.23 -3.58
N LEU A 122 -13.10 2.98 -3.46
CA LEU A 122 -12.93 1.94 -4.48
C LEU A 122 -14.26 1.73 -5.19
N ALA A 123 -14.25 1.83 -6.51
CA ALA A 123 -15.41 1.53 -7.33
C ALA A 123 -15.04 0.42 -8.32
N ILE A 124 -15.77 -0.68 -8.28
CA ILE A 124 -15.45 -1.87 -9.10
C ILE A 124 -16.49 -1.97 -10.22
N MET A 125 -16.03 -1.97 -11.46
CA MET A 125 -16.89 -2.13 -12.64
C MET A 125 -16.61 -3.50 -13.27
N PHE A 126 -17.58 -4.40 -13.18
CA PHE A 126 -17.58 -5.63 -13.95
C PHE A 126 -18.39 -5.41 -15.24
N ARG A 127 -17.87 -5.86 -16.38
CA ARG A 127 -18.70 -6.06 -17.58
C ARG A 127 -19.32 -7.45 -17.47
N GLY A 128 -20.65 -7.51 -17.51
CA GLY A 128 -21.40 -8.74 -17.73
C GLY A 128 -21.32 -9.21 -19.18
#